data_AF-A0A5N6ZR19-F1
#
_entry.id   AF-A0A5N6ZR19-F1
#
_cell.length_a   1.000
_cell.length_b   1.000
_cell.length_c   1.000
_cell.angle_alpha   90.00
_cell.angle_beta   90.00
_cell.angle_gamma   90.00
#
_symmetry.space_group_name_H-M   'P 1'
#
loop_
_entity.id
_entity.type
_entity.pdbx_description
1 polymer ?
#
loop_
_entity_poly.entity_id
_entity_poly.type
_entity_poly.pdbx_seq_one_letter_code
_entity_poly.pdbx_strand_id
1 'polypeptide(L)'
;MSCAAKSFQGFALENGAAGELKQLDSPFKAVRINALVYLPVEEVGILMFIGGEVPSVVSESNATYTSNSWNYAQVYDISAGKWFHHRTLDTVVQRRTELCAIVHHDASSTTC
;
A
#
# COMPACT_ATOMS: atom_id res chain seq x y z
N MET A 1 18.65 20.97 -19.49
CA MET A 1 18.61 20.34 -18.15
C MET A 1 17.59 19.21 -18.25
N SER A 2 18.05 17.97 -18.35
CA SER A 2 17.16 16.80 -18.47
C SER A 2 16.75 16.38 -17.06
N CYS A 3 15.46 16.42 -16.77
CA CYS A 3 14.91 15.89 -15.54
C CYS A 3 14.95 14.36 -15.67
N ALA A 4 16.00 13.73 -15.14
CA ALA A 4 16.03 12.28 -15.02
C ALA A 4 14.97 11.90 -13.98
N ALA A 5 13.82 11.42 -14.44
CA ALA A 5 12.84 10.76 -13.61
C ALA A 5 13.52 9.55 -12.96
N LYS A 6 14.00 9.70 -11.72
CA LYS A 6 14.42 8.57 -10.90
C LYS A 6 13.18 7.71 -10.72
N SER A 7 13.21 6.51 -11.29
CA SER A 7 12.20 5.48 -11.05
C SER A 7 12.02 5.34 -9.53
N PHE A 8 10.83 5.68 -9.04
CA PHE A 8 10.50 5.59 -7.63
C PHE A 8 10.09 4.15 -7.31
N GLN A 9 10.90 3.48 -6.50
CA GLN A 9 10.62 2.14 -5.97
C GLN A 9 10.35 2.28 -4.47
N GLY A 10 9.13 2.65 -4.08
CA GLY A 10 8.76 2.82 -2.67
C GLY A 10 7.39 3.48 -2.49
N PHE A 11 7.08 3.90 -1.25
CA PHE A 11 5.95 4.78 -0.95
C PHE A 11 6.49 6.15 -0.55
N ALA A 12 5.80 7.22 -0.93
CA ALA A 12 6.13 8.58 -0.50
C ALA A 12 4.95 9.16 0.27
N LEU A 13 5.24 9.79 1.41
CA LEU A 13 4.33 10.73 2.05
C LEU A 13 4.72 12.13 1.60
N GLU A 14 3.76 12.88 1.10
CA GLU A 14 3.95 14.29 0.73
C GLU A 14 3.30 15.18 1.79
N ASN A 15 4.09 16.07 2.39
CA ASN A 15 3.53 17.14 3.19
C ASN A 15 3.19 18.32 2.28
N GLY A 16 1.90 18.50 1.96
CA GLY A 16 1.43 19.55 1.05
C GLY A 16 1.73 20.99 1.49
N ALA A 17 2.00 21.24 2.79
CA ALA A 17 2.38 22.56 3.28
C ALA A 17 3.88 22.85 3.13
N ALA A 18 4.72 21.81 3.18
CA ALA A 18 6.18 21.93 3.12
C ALA A 18 6.75 21.57 1.75
N GLY A 19 5.98 20.90 0.88
CA GLY A 19 6.48 20.33 -0.38
C GLY A 19 7.53 19.24 -0.19
N GLU A 20 7.65 18.70 1.03
CA GLU A 20 8.61 17.67 1.37
C GLU A 20 8.06 16.28 1.08
N LEU A 21 8.81 15.50 0.31
CA LEU A 21 8.56 14.09 0.06
C LEU A 21 9.38 13.25 1.04
N LYS A 22 8.70 12.49 1.89
CA LYS A 22 9.33 11.48 2.75
C LYS A 22 9.18 10.12 2.11
N GLN A 23 10.29 9.55 1.67
CA GLN A 23 10.33 8.16 1.21
C GLN A 23 10.14 7.21 2.40
N LEU A 24 9.30 6.20 2.21
CA LEU A 24 9.06 5.12 3.16
C LEU A 24 9.67 3.83 2.61
N ASP A 25 10.55 3.23 3.40
CA ASP A 25 11.04 1.89 3.14
C ASP A 25 9.91 0.88 3.40
N SER A 26 9.61 0.02 2.42
CA SER A 26 8.58 -1.02 2.56
C SER A 26 9.21 -2.40 2.82
N PRO A 27 8.63 -3.22 3.72
CA PRO A 27 9.14 -4.56 4.01
C PRO A 27 8.82 -5.60 2.91
N PHE A 28 8.24 -5.16 1.80
CA PHE A 28 7.83 -6.00 0.69
C PHE A 28 8.42 -5.48 -0.62
N LYS A 29 8.56 -6.38 -1.60
CA LYS A 29 9.05 -6.05 -2.95
C LYS A 29 8.05 -5.16 -3.67
N ALA A 30 8.54 -4.36 -4.62
CA ALA A 30 7.69 -3.58 -5.51
C ALA A 30 6.62 -4.47 -6.14
N VAL A 31 5.37 -4.03 -6.02
CA VAL A 31 4.22 -4.69 -6.61
C VAL A 31 3.58 -3.78 -7.63
N ARG A 32 2.89 -4.35 -8.60
CA ARG A 32 1.95 -3.60 -9.44
C ARG A 32 0.52 -3.97 -9.08
N ILE A 33 -0.41 -3.11 -9.47
CA ILE A 33 -1.84 -3.43 -9.45
C ILE A 33 -2.31 -3.82 -8.03
N ASN A 34 -1.92 -3.01 -7.04
CA ASN A 34 -2.32 -3.15 -5.65
C ASN A 34 -3.34 -2.08 -5.28
N ALA A 35 -3.97 -2.25 -4.11
CA ALA A 35 -4.64 -1.13 -3.46
C ALA A 35 -3.72 -0.55 -2.38
N LEU A 36 -3.62 0.78 -2.36
CA LEU A 36 -3.09 1.56 -1.26
C LEU A 36 -4.19 2.52 -0.82
N VAL A 37 -4.60 2.43 0.43
CA VAL A 37 -5.76 3.15 0.95
C VAL A 37 -5.38 3.86 2.24
N TYR A 38 -5.71 5.14 2.34
CA TYR A 38 -5.60 5.91 3.57
C TYR A 38 -6.87 5.74 4.41
N LEU A 39 -6.70 5.34 5.67
CA LEU A 39 -7.77 5.24 6.66
C LEU A 39 -7.60 6.39 7.67
N PRO A 40 -8.54 7.34 7.73
CA PRO A 40 -8.51 8.46 8.67
C PRO A 40 -8.97 7.99 10.06
N VAL A 41 -8.16 7.15 10.70
CA VAL A 41 -8.35 6.73 12.09
C VAL A 41 -7.42 7.52 12.99
N GLU A 42 -7.90 7.87 14.18
CA GLU A 42 -7.14 8.71 15.13
C GLU A 42 -6.72 10.06 14.51
N GLU A 43 -5.62 10.67 14.98
CA GLU A 43 -5.20 12.01 14.55
C GLU A 43 -4.47 12.03 13.20
N VAL A 44 -3.72 10.98 12.87
CA VAL A 44 -2.79 10.96 11.73
C VAL A 44 -3.16 9.91 10.68
N GLY A 45 -3.91 8.87 11.06
CA GLY A 45 -4.34 7.81 10.16
C GLY A 45 -3.30 6.73 9.90
N ILE A 46 -3.72 5.74 9.10
CA ILE A 46 -2.89 4.61 8.67
C ILE A 46 -3.00 4.42 7.16
N LEU A 47 -1.96 3.88 6.54
CA LEU A 47 -2.02 3.39 5.17
C LEU A 47 -2.19 1.88 5.16
N MET A 48 -3.21 1.39 4.48
CA MET A 48 -3.42 -0.03 4.25
C MET A 48 -3.02 -0.39 2.82
N PHE A 49 -2.15 -1.38 2.70
CA PHE A 49 -1.72 -1.96 1.45
C PHE A 49 -2.20 -3.42 1.37
N ILE A 50 -2.86 -3.77 0.27
CA ILE A 50 -3.39 -5.12 0.05
C ILE A 50 -3.31 -5.54 -1.42
N GLY A 51 -3.11 -6.83 -1.63
CA GLY A 51 -3.09 -7.46 -2.95
C GLY A 51 -1.80 -7.18 -3.70
N GLY A 52 -1.93 -6.96 -5.01
CA GLY A 52 -0.82 -6.72 -5.92
C GLY A 52 -0.23 -7.98 -6.54
N GLU A 53 0.58 -7.75 -7.56
CA GLU A 53 1.38 -8.78 -8.22
C GLU A 53 2.87 -8.50 -8.00
N VAL A 54 3.60 -9.53 -7.60
CA VAL A 54 5.04 -9.46 -7.38
C VAL A 54 5.74 -9.89 -8.68
N PRO A 55 6.63 -9.06 -9.25
CA PRO A 55 7.42 -9.46 -10.39
C PRO A 55 8.52 -10.45 -9.98
N SER A 56 8.86 -11.37 -10.87
CA SER A 56 9.99 -12.30 -10.68
C SER A 56 11.34 -11.59 -10.61
N VAL A 57 11.46 -10.44 -11.29
CA VAL A 57 12.63 -9.56 -11.33
C VAL A 57 12.20 -8.09 -11.31
N VAL A 58 12.93 -7.26 -10.57
CA VAL A 58 12.51 -5.89 -10.19
C VAL A 58 12.53 -4.88 -11.36
N SER A 59 13.24 -5.18 -12.45
CA SER A 59 13.64 -4.14 -13.43
C SER A 59 13.76 -4.62 -14.87
N GLU A 60 12.91 -5.53 -15.35
CA GLU A 60 12.98 -6.01 -16.74
C GLU A 60 11.60 -6.12 -17.42
N SER A 61 11.56 -5.82 -18.72
CA SER A 61 10.36 -5.91 -19.56
C SER A 61 9.76 -7.32 -19.64
N ASN A 62 10.55 -8.34 -19.29
CA ASN A 62 10.18 -9.77 -19.39
C ASN A 62 9.82 -10.39 -18.03
N ALA A 63 9.59 -9.57 -17.00
CA ALA A 63 9.20 -10.08 -15.69
C ALA A 63 7.88 -10.88 -15.77
N THR A 64 7.87 -12.05 -15.15
CA THR A 64 6.64 -12.79 -14.88
C THR A 64 6.05 -12.30 -13.58
N TYR A 65 4.72 -12.22 -13.50
CA TYR A 65 4.03 -11.65 -12.36
C TYR A 65 3.27 -12.75 -11.62
N THR A 66 3.50 -12.83 -10.31
CA THR A 66 2.77 -13.77 -9.45
C THR A 66 1.85 -12.97 -8.54
N SER A 67 0.56 -13.29 -8.59
CA SER A 67 -0.42 -12.69 -7.69
C SER A 67 -0.05 -13.00 -6.23
N ASN A 68 -0.09 -11.97 -5.40
CA ASN A 68 0.10 -12.11 -3.96
C ASN A 68 -0.95 -13.07 -3.38
N SER A 69 -0.69 -13.70 -2.22
CA SER A 69 -1.60 -14.68 -1.64
C SER A 69 -2.86 -14.08 -1.01
N TRP A 70 -2.98 -12.75 -0.92
CA TRP A 70 -4.12 -11.99 -0.36
C TRP A 70 -4.52 -12.35 1.08
N ASN A 71 -3.77 -13.23 1.73
CA ASN A 71 -3.96 -13.68 3.11
C ASN A 71 -3.34 -12.71 4.15
N TYR A 72 -2.85 -11.55 3.70
CA TYR A 72 -2.33 -10.50 4.55
C TYR A 72 -2.58 -9.11 3.96
N ALA A 73 -2.61 -8.13 4.85
CA ALA A 73 -2.51 -6.71 4.54
C ALA A 73 -1.28 -6.14 5.25
N GLN A 74 -0.60 -5.21 4.60
CA GLN A 74 0.47 -4.43 5.21
C GLN A 74 -0.12 -3.10 5.67
N VAL A 75 0.02 -2.79 6.95
CA VAL A 75 -0.50 -1.56 7.54
C VAL A 75 0.69 -0.70 7.93
N TYR A 76 0.75 0.52 7.43
CA TYR A 76 1.71 1.53 7.86
C TYR A 76 1.02 2.49 8.83
N ASP A 77 1.47 2.48 10.08
CA ASP A 77 1.09 3.47 11.07
C ASP A 77 1.93 4.73 10.84
N ILE A 78 1.26 5.82 10.47
CA ILE A 78 1.93 7.08 10.12
C ILE A 78 2.52 7.74 11.37
N SER A 79 1.84 7.60 12.53
CA SER A 79 2.27 8.18 13.80
C SER A 79 3.51 7.46 14.34
N ALA A 80 3.50 6.13 14.34
CA ALA A 80 4.61 5.30 14.80
C ALA A 80 5.73 5.17 13.75
N GLY A 81 5.45 5.55 12.50
CA GLY A 81 6.36 5.40 11.37
C GLY A 81 6.73 3.95 11.06
N LYS A 82 5.81 2.99 11.31
CA LYS A 82 6.11 1.56 11.35
C LYS A 82 5.15 0.72 10.52
N TRP A 83 5.67 -0.34 9.91
CA TRP A 83 4.88 -1.35 9.21
C TRP A 83 4.45 -2.50 10.13
N PHE A 84 3.22 -2.96 9.92
CA PHE A 84 2.61 -4.11 10.57
C PHE A 84 2.08 -5.07 9.52
N HIS A 85 2.30 -6.36 9.77
CA HIS A 85 1.76 -7.43 8.96
C HIS A 85 0.48 -7.96 9.60
N HIS A 86 -0.65 -7.75 8.96
CA HIS A 86 -1.96 -8.17 9.48
C HIS A 86 -2.52 -9.31 8.64
N ARG A 87 -2.86 -10.43 9.26
CA ARG A 87 -3.48 -11.57 8.56
C ARG A 87 -4.93 -11.23 8.20
N THR A 88 -5.34 -11.46 6.96
CA THR A 88 -6.75 -11.33 6.57
C THR A 88 -7.51 -12.61 6.97
N LEU A 89 -8.80 -12.48 7.29
CA LEU A 89 -9.62 -13.64 7.67
C LEU A 89 -9.65 -14.66 6.53
N ASP A 90 -9.57 -15.96 6.89
CA ASP A 90 -9.31 -17.10 6.00
C ASP A 90 -10.40 -17.37 4.93
N THR A 91 -11.41 -16.52 4.81
CA THR A 91 -12.24 -16.46 3.61
C THR A 91 -11.39 -15.95 2.46
N VAL A 92 -10.80 -16.90 1.72
CA VAL A 92 -10.04 -16.65 0.50
C VAL A 92 -10.87 -15.77 -0.42
N VAL A 93 -10.62 -14.46 -0.36
CA VAL A 93 -10.99 -13.56 -1.45
C VAL A 93 -10.29 -14.15 -2.65
N GLN A 94 -11.04 -14.60 -3.66
CA GLN A 94 -10.45 -15.08 -4.91
C GLN A 94 -9.32 -14.14 -5.29
N ARG A 95 -8.13 -14.66 -5.60
CA ARG A 95 -6.97 -13.83 -5.96
C ARG A 95 -7.37 -12.98 -7.16
N ARG A 96 -7.75 -11.72 -6.89
CA ARG A 96 -8.11 -10.78 -7.94
C ARG A 96 -6.82 -10.09 -8.37
N THR A 97 -6.68 -9.93 -9.67
CA THR A 97 -5.81 -8.91 -10.23
C THR A 97 -6.68 -7.66 -10.38
N GLU A 98 -6.09 -6.47 -10.33
CA GLU A 98 -6.78 -5.20 -10.66
C GLU A 98 -7.93 -4.85 -9.71
N LEU A 99 -7.64 -4.81 -8.40
CA LEU A 99 -8.60 -4.33 -7.42
C LEU A 99 -8.55 -2.80 -7.25
N CYS A 100 -9.70 -2.23 -6.92
CA CYS A 100 -9.80 -0.92 -6.29
C CYS A 100 -10.40 -1.12 -4.90
N ALA A 101 -9.84 -0.44 -3.89
CA ALA A 101 -10.40 -0.43 -2.54
C ALA A 101 -10.71 1.01 -2.15
N ILE A 102 -11.83 1.20 -1.46
CA ILE A 102 -12.29 2.48 -0.95
C ILE A 102 -12.57 2.35 0.54
N VAL A 103 -12.31 3.41 1.30
CA VAL A 103 -12.80 3.50 2.68
C VAL A 103 -14.25 3.93 2.63
N HIS A 104 -15.12 3.11 3.23
CA HIS A 104 -16.50 3.50 3.49
C HIS A 104 -16.65 3.72 5.01
N HIS A 105 -17.01 4.95 5.38
CA HIS A 105 -17.34 5.28 6.76
C HIS A 105 -18.84 5.08 6.95
N ASP A 106 -19.23 4.14 7.81
CA ASP A 106 -20.64 3.95 8.19
C ASP A 106 -20.95 4.85 9.38
N ALA A 107 -21.98 5.69 9.28
CA ALA A 107 -22.37 6.60 10.36
C ALA A 107 -22.78 5.85 11.66
N SER A 108 -23.13 4.58 11.57
CA SER A 108 -23.41 3.73 12.74
C SER A 108 -22.15 3.36 13.54
N SER A 109 -20.94 3.47 12.97
CA SER A 109 -19.70 3.14 13.66
C SER A 109 -19.20 4.23 14.61
N THR A 110 -19.94 5.34 14.76
CA THR A 110 -19.59 6.48 15.63
C THR A 110 -19.92 6.27 17.10
N THR A 111 -20.24 5.04 17.53
CA THR A 111 -20.56 4.73 18.93
C THR A 111 -19.53 3.79 19.53
N CYS A 112 -18.50 4.36 20.15
CA CYS A 112 -17.81 3.87 21.35
C CYS A 112 -17.13 5.07 22.03
#